data_AF-A0A5R8NEL4-F1
#
_entry.id   AF-A0A5R8NEL4-F1
#
_cell.length_a   1.000
_cell.length_b   1.000
_cell.length_c   1.000
_cell.angle_alpha   90.00
_cell.angle_beta   90.00
_cell.angle_gamma   90.00
#
_symmetry.space_group_name_H-M   'P 1'
#
loop_
_entity.id
_entity.type
_entity.pdbx_description
1 polymer ?
#
loop_
_entity_poly.entity_id
_entity_poly.type
_entity_poly.pdbx_seq_one_letter_code
_entity_poly.pdbx_strand_id
1 'polypeptide(L)'
;MVPDLAERHRRDSQGYLWVVPGAAGLRPVCGRCPRHQRHLGGLPVGPGRRAPGAAHVADRADRHTSANVYRVRREVRPHREDAAPQMQSLLAGQRVAGTMPRPPGVPPRTPDPCRGRGADRGRAAHAGPHRRRPTGIGQAVNGRRDHVDRAGRIGGAGMSAPTQPGLYRGVPEDIYHGDRNSISSTQARRLLKVTPHRWRYERDHPKPSSEEMDFGTAVHTILFGTGAKPVDSGYQLWNTNAAKERLAEIRADGGIPMRPREFEAAHTAAENLRSHPEAAQLLASGEPELSAWARDPDTGIMLRARADWVHWVGDATAVIGDGKTSHEPGPDEFMWSVDKFGYHRQQAFYQKVFELLGVRTAFLFLVVCTDPPYETYVVELPPTAVELGDRDNERALAIYAKCLATDTWPTHDAGVFRKDLPARAYKREEYAA
;
A
#
# COMPACT_ATOMS: atom_id res chain seq x y z
N MET A 1 31.31 -32.76 7.16
CA MET A 1 30.71 -32.32 8.45
C MET A 1 30.30 -30.88 8.27
N VAL A 2 29.06 -30.52 8.59
CA VAL A 2 28.56 -29.14 8.55
C VAL A 2 28.15 -28.79 9.98
N PRO A 3 28.64 -27.70 10.59
CA PRO A 3 28.21 -27.28 11.92
C PRO A 3 26.78 -26.73 11.89
N ASP A 4 26.07 -26.89 13.00
CA ASP A 4 24.65 -26.56 13.12
C ASP A 4 24.37 -25.05 13.00
N LEU A 5 23.25 -24.70 12.39
CA LEU A 5 22.77 -23.33 12.18
C LEU A 5 21.68 -22.91 13.18
N ALA A 6 21.12 -23.85 13.95
CA ALA A 6 19.95 -23.61 14.80
C ALA A 6 20.19 -22.65 15.99
N GLU A 7 21.44 -22.46 16.44
CA GLU A 7 21.74 -21.87 17.75
C GLU A 7 21.97 -20.35 17.76
N ARG A 8 21.63 -19.62 16.68
CA ARG A 8 21.68 -18.14 16.65
C ARG A 8 20.35 -17.43 16.99
N HIS A 9 19.23 -18.14 17.11
CA HIS A 9 17.94 -17.55 17.48
C HIS A 9 17.78 -17.30 19.00
N ARG A 10 18.55 -16.34 19.54
CA ARG A 10 18.17 -15.42 20.65
C ARG A 10 19.31 -14.49 21.10
N ARG A 11 19.38 -13.28 20.53
CA ARG A 11 19.79 -12.02 21.21
C ARG A 11 19.66 -10.80 20.28
N ASP A 12 19.76 -9.63 20.90
CA ASP A 12 20.02 -8.32 20.28
C ASP A 12 18.95 -7.73 19.34
N SER A 13 17.69 -7.79 19.76
CA SER A 13 16.68 -6.79 19.41
C SER A 13 16.93 -5.45 20.16
N GLN A 14 18.07 -4.83 19.92
CA GLN A 14 18.31 -3.43 20.28
C GLN A 14 17.91 -2.52 19.12
N GLY A 15 16.96 -1.61 19.36
CA GLY A 15 16.55 -0.62 18.38
C GLY A 15 17.65 0.42 18.15
N TYR A 16 18.27 0.40 16.96
CA TYR A 16 19.21 1.43 16.55
C TYR A 16 18.46 2.63 15.97
N LEU A 17 18.56 3.77 16.64
CA LEU A 17 18.09 5.05 16.10
C LEU A 17 19.01 5.45 14.92
N TRP A 18 18.47 5.45 13.71
CA TRP A 18 19.24 5.77 12.49
C TRP A 18 19.51 7.28 12.37
N VAL A 19 20.58 7.75 13.03
CA VAL A 19 21.08 9.12 12.87
C VAL A 19 21.78 9.25 11.51
N VAL A 20 21.18 10.02 10.62
CA VAL A 20 21.79 10.46 9.36
C VAL A 20 23.10 11.22 9.63
N PRO A 21 24.25 10.83 9.05
CA PRO A 21 25.53 11.50 9.29
C PRO A 21 25.65 12.86 8.57
N GLY A 22 25.27 13.95 9.24
CA GLY A 22 25.35 15.32 8.73
C GLY A 22 26.61 16.09 9.14
N ALA A 23 27.54 16.28 8.20
CA ALA A 23 28.54 17.37 8.14
C ALA A 23 29.31 17.78 9.43
N ALA A 24 30.34 17.02 9.82
CA ALA A 24 31.40 17.49 10.72
C ALA A 24 32.66 17.88 9.90
N GLY A 25 32.95 19.18 9.71
CA GLY A 25 33.93 19.57 8.66
C GLY A 25 34.62 20.94 8.67
N LEU A 26 34.44 21.82 9.67
CA LEU A 26 35.24 23.06 9.77
C LEU A 26 35.72 23.35 11.20
N ARG A 27 36.99 23.74 11.33
CA ARG A 27 37.63 24.10 12.61
C ARG A 27 37.51 25.60 12.90
N PRO A 28 37.45 26.03 14.18
CA PRO A 28 37.44 27.45 14.53
C PRO A 28 38.81 28.09 14.31
N VAL A 29 38.82 29.34 13.84
CA VAL A 29 39.97 30.25 13.84
C VAL A 29 39.59 31.51 14.62
N CYS A 30 40.46 31.97 15.50
CA CYS A 30 40.15 33.03 16.46
C CYS A 30 40.60 34.43 15.99
N GLY A 31 39.74 35.42 16.29
CA GLY A 31 40.12 36.78 16.68
C GLY A 31 40.88 37.68 15.69
N ARG A 32 40.18 38.70 15.16
CA ARG A 32 40.48 40.12 15.40
C ARG A 32 39.39 41.06 14.85
N CYS A 33 38.99 42.03 15.68
CA CYS A 33 38.28 43.26 15.27
C CYS A 33 39.35 44.38 15.16
N PRO A 34 39.20 45.43 14.31
CA PRO A 34 38.58 46.68 14.83
C PRO A 34 37.91 47.64 13.80
N ARG A 35 37.01 48.53 14.30
CA ARG A 35 36.52 49.82 13.71
C ARG A 35 35.61 49.71 12.45
N HIS A 36 34.71 50.65 12.13
CA HIS A 36 34.20 51.90 12.75
C HIS A 36 32.66 51.77 12.91
N GLN A 37 31.87 52.39 13.82
CA GLN A 37 31.85 53.66 14.59
C GLN A 37 30.83 54.69 14.02
N ARG A 38 30.05 55.34 14.93
CA ARG A 38 29.03 56.43 14.73
C ARG A 38 27.60 55.94 14.43
N HIS A 39 26.52 56.53 14.96
CA HIS A 39 26.37 57.55 16.03
C HIS A 39 24.92 57.63 16.59
N LEU A 40 24.79 57.84 17.92
CA LEU A 40 23.72 58.56 18.66
C LEU A 40 22.24 58.08 18.55
N GLY A 41 21.40 58.13 19.61
CA GLY A 41 21.62 58.47 21.03
C GLY A 41 20.27 58.66 21.79
N GLY A 42 20.28 58.73 23.13
CA GLY A 42 19.11 59.14 23.95
C GLY A 42 18.78 58.30 25.20
N LEU A 43 18.90 58.90 26.39
CA LEU A 43 18.48 58.46 27.75
C LEU A 43 18.14 59.74 28.56
N PRO A 44 17.57 59.73 29.80
CA PRO A 44 17.35 58.65 30.81
C PRO A 44 15.81 58.39 31.02
N VAL A 45 15.19 57.95 32.14
CA VAL A 45 15.47 57.81 33.60
C VAL A 45 14.72 56.58 34.19
N GLY A 46 15.08 56.13 35.41
CA GLY A 46 14.34 55.14 36.22
C GLY A 46 13.38 55.78 37.27
N PRO A 47 13.09 55.17 38.45
CA PRO A 47 13.88 54.11 39.14
C PRO A 47 13.14 52.97 39.90
N GLY A 48 13.64 51.73 39.74
CA GLY A 48 14.09 50.82 40.84
C GLY A 48 13.13 50.16 41.86
N ARG A 49 13.36 48.86 42.13
CA ARG A 49 13.68 48.29 43.49
C ARG A 49 14.07 46.79 43.51
N ARG A 50 15.31 46.53 43.99
CA ARG A 50 15.89 45.40 44.77
C ARG A 50 15.41 43.93 44.63
N ALA A 51 16.40 43.03 44.57
CA ALA A 51 16.34 41.59 44.93
C ALA A 51 16.65 41.36 46.44
N PRO A 52 16.61 40.11 46.96
CA PRO A 52 17.80 39.22 47.02
C PRO A 52 17.48 37.73 46.72
N GLY A 53 18.42 36.76 46.69
CA GLY A 53 19.87 36.80 46.93
C GLY A 53 20.61 35.47 46.67
N ALA A 54 21.94 35.50 46.87
CA ALA A 54 22.93 34.43 46.67
C ALA A 54 22.68 33.13 47.49
N ALA A 55 23.29 31.96 47.20
CA ALA A 55 24.72 31.71 47.41
C ALA A 55 25.25 30.33 46.92
N HIS A 56 26.58 30.29 46.69
CA HIS A 56 27.55 29.16 46.69
C HIS A 56 27.30 27.81 46.00
N VAL A 57 28.34 27.39 45.25
CA VAL A 57 28.65 26.01 44.82
C VAL A 57 29.92 25.55 45.54
N ALA A 58 29.96 24.29 46.02
CA ALA A 58 31.18 23.66 46.54
C ALA A 58 31.15 22.11 46.48
N ASP A 59 31.96 21.56 45.55
CA ASP A 59 32.68 20.27 45.50
C ASP A 59 32.15 18.92 46.09
N ARG A 60 32.57 17.85 45.40
CA ARG A 60 32.88 16.46 45.84
C ARG A 60 31.81 15.37 46.11
N ALA A 61 32.01 14.29 45.34
CA ALA A 61 32.24 12.89 45.77
C ALA A 61 31.10 11.86 45.71
N ASP A 62 31.51 10.61 45.49
CA ASP A 62 30.70 9.43 45.17
C ASP A 62 29.71 8.96 46.25
N ARG A 63 28.62 8.34 45.77
CA ARG A 63 28.24 7.01 46.27
C ARG A 63 27.34 6.21 45.32
N HIS A 64 27.48 4.88 45.39
CA HIS A 64 26.58 3.94 44.72
C HIS A 64 25.14 4.00 45.28
N THR A 65 24.16 3.71 44.44
CA THR A 65 22.84 3.19 44.83
C THR A 65 22.45 2.01 43.94
N SER A 66 22.55 0.79 44.48
CA SER A 66 22.02 -0.42 43.86
C SER A 66 20.49 -0.47 44.00
N ALA A 67 19.76 -0.85 42.96
CA ALA A 67 18.31 -1.08 43.01
C ALA A 67 17.96 -2.49 42.50
N ASN A 68 17.10 -3.21 43.23
CA ASN A 68 16.81 -4.62 42.96
C ASN A 68 15.84 -4.81 41.79
N VAL A 69 16.18 -5.72 40.87
CA VAL A 69 15.24 -6.27 39.87
C VAL A 69 14.58 -7.52 40.45
N TYR A 70 13.28 -7.45 40.74
CA TYR A 70 12.51 -8.61 41.21
C TYR A 70 12.26 -9.61 40.07
N ARG A 71 12.74 -10.84 40.26
CA ARG A 71 12.67 -11.92 39.25
C ARG A 71 11.47 -12.83 39.48
N VAL A 72 10.32 -12.51 38.88
CA VAL A 72 9.12 -13.36 38.95
C VAL A 72 9.31 -14.63 38.11
N ARG A 73 9.48 -15.79 38.78
CA ARG A 73 9.26 -17.10 38.15
C ARG A 73 7.74 -17.31 37.99
N ARG A 74 7.30 -17.70 36.80
CA ARG A 74 6.05 -18.46 36.63
C ARG A 74 6.40 -19.95 36.54
N GLU A 75 5.77 -20.75 37.38
CA GLU A 75 5.86 -22.21 37.31
C GLU A 75 4.80 -22.76 36.35
N VAL A 76 5.12 -23.88 35.70
CA VAL A 76 4.19 -24.63 34.84
C VAL A 76 3.65 -25.82 35.63
N ARG A 77 2.36 -26.11 35.50
CA ARG A 77 1.76 -27.39 35.92
C ARG A 77 0.98 -28.01 34.76
N PRO A 78 1.11 -29.34 34.52
CA PRO A 78 0.51 -30.00 33.36
C PRO A 78 -0.91 -30.55 33.60
N HIS A 79 -1.58 -30.82 32.48
CA HIS A 79 -2.69 -31.76 32.22
C HIS A 79 -3.52 -32.33 33.39
N ARG A 80 -4.84 -32.27 33.19
CA ARG A 80 -5.69 -33.47 33.25
C ARG A 80 -6.58 -33.54 32.00
N GLU A 81 -6.71 -34.74 31.47
CA GLU A 81 -7.85 -35.15 30.65
C GLU A 81 -8.99 -35.56 31.58
N ASP A 82 -10.26 -35.50 31.14
CA ASP A 82 -11.23 -36.54 31.47
C ASP A 82 -12.51 -36.45 30.61
N ALA A 83 -13.27 -37.55 30.59
CA ALA A 83 -14.31 -37.83 29.60
C ALA A 83 -15.62 -37.01 29.72
N ALA A 84 -16.34 -36.92 28.61
CA ALA A 84 -17.75 -36.54 28.58
C ALA A 84 -18.67 -37.77 28.76
N PRO A 85 -19.85 -37.63 29.40
CA PRO A 85 -20.97 -38.54 29.22
C PRO A 85 -22.06 -37.97 28.30
N GLN A 86 -22.81 -38.87 27.67
CA GLN A 86 -23.93 -38.56 26.78
C GLN A 86 -25.22 -38.29 27.58
N MET A 87 -26.15 -37.52 26.99
CA MET A 87 -27.58 -37.71 27.27
C MET A 87 -28.37 -37.72 25.96
N GLN A 88 -28.99 -38.87 25.68
CA GLN A 88 -30.16 -38.94 24.80
C GLN A 88 -31.40 -38.67 25.66
N SER A 89 -32.36 -37.93 25.11
CA SER A 89 -33.75 -38.03 25.55
C SER A 89 -34.68 -37.74 24.37
N LEU A 90 -35.71 -38.56 24.21
CA LEU A 90 -36.74 -38.34 23.20
C LEU A 90 -37.74 -37.30 23.72
N LEU A 91 -38.39 -36.59 22.79
CA LEU A 91 -39.84 -36.45 22.84
C LEU A 91 -40.35 -36.14 21.43
N ALA A 92 -41.36 -36.89 20.98
CA ALA A 92 -41.94 -36.76 19.66
C ALA A 92 -43.40 -36.30 19.74
N GLY A 93 -43.75 -35.34 18.89
CA GLY A 93 -45.13 -35.13 18.41
C GLY A 93 -46.12 -34.48 19.38
N GLN A 94 -46.39 -33.20 19.14
CA GLN A 94 -47.77 -32.69 19.20
C GLN A 94 -47.99 -31.72 18.03
N ARG A 95 -48.93 -32.05 17.15
CA ARG A 95 -49.50 -31.10 16.18
C ARG A 95 -50.71 -30.45 16.83
N VAL A 96 -50.75 -29.13 16.89
CA VAL A 96 -51.95 -28.36 17.19
C VAL A 96 -52.17 -27.37 16.06
N ALA A 97 -53.37 -27.36 15.48
CA ALA A 97 -53.73 -26.41 14.44
C ALA A 97 -54.12 -25.07 15.08
N GLY A 98 -53.34 -24.01 14.80
CA GLY A 98 -53.62 -22.65 15.25
C GLY A 98 -53.81 -21.71 14.05
N THR A 99 -55.02 -21.19 13.88
CA THR A 99 -55.37 -20.35 12.73
C THR A 99 -54.83 -18.92 12.89
N MET A 100 -53.79 -18.57 12.14
CA MET A 100 -53.25 -17.21 12.14
C MET A 100 -54.08 -16.28 11.21
N PRO A 101 -54.47 -15.08 11.66
CA PRO A 101 -55.20 -14.13 10.82
C PRO A 101 -54.31 -13.50 9.74
N ARG A 102 -54.92 -13.11 8.61
CA ARG A 102 -54.22 -12.42 7.51
C ARG A 102 -53.96 -10.94 7.84
N PRO A 103 -52.79 -10.38 7.49
CA PRO A 103 -52.60 -8.93 7.43
C PRO A 103 -53.45 -8.31 6.29
N PRO A 104 -53.84 -7.03 6.40
CA PRO A 104 -54.69 -6.36 5.41
C PRO A 104 -53.96 -6.06 4.08
N GLY A 105 -54.74 -5.88 3.01
CA GLY A 105 -54.24 -5.76 1.64
C GLY A 105 -53.70 -4.38 1.24
N VAL A 106 -52.96 -4.37 0.12
CA VAL A 106 -52.38 -3.17 -0.51
C VAL A 106 -53.47 -2.31 -1.19
N PRO A 107 -53.55 -0.99 -0.93
CA PRO A 107 -54.43 -0.10 -1.67
C PRO A 107 -53.86 0.21 -3.08
N PRO A 108 -54.71 0.38 -4.10
CA PRO A 108 -54.26 0.61 -5.48
C PRO A 108 -53.74 2.04 -5.71
N ARG A 109 -52.88 2.21 -6.72
CA ARG A 109 -52.45 3.54 -7.20
C ARG A 109 -53.55 4.17 -8.05
N THR A 110 -54.02 5.35 -7.68
CA THR A 110 -54.82 6.23 -8.54
C THR A 110 -53.93 7.14 -9.39
N PRO A 111 -54.23 7.35 -10.69
CA PRO A 111 -53.60 8.36 -11.54
C PRO A 111 -54.48 9.62 -11.65
N ASP A 112 -53.87 10.83 -11.65
CA ASP A 112 -54.47 12.09 -12.13
C ASP A 112 -53.45 13.27 -12.01
N PRO A 113 -53.67 14.46 -12.63
CA PRO A 113 -53.92 14.63 -14.06
C PRO A 113 -53.18 15.82 -14.73
N CYS A 114 -53.45 15.96 -16.03
CA CYS A 114 -53.02 17.00 -16.97
C CYS A 114 -53.16 18.47 -16.55
N ARG A 115 -52.18 19.29 -17.00
CA ARG A 115 -52.30 20.49 -17.86
C ARG A 115 -50.89 20.78 -18.43
N GLY A 116 -50.63 21.05 -19.71
CA GLY A 116 -51.47 21.57 -20.80
C GLY A 116 -51.38 23.11 -20.85
N ARG A 117 -51.05 23.80 -21.95
CA ARG A 117 -51.02 23.52 -23.41
C ARG A 117 -49.84 24.33 -24.03
N GLY A 118 -49.43 24.24 -25.30
CA GLY A 118 -49.89 23.53 -26.51
C GLY A 118 -48.72 23.37 -27.50
N ALA A 119 -48.81 22.63 -28.62
CA ALA A 119 -49.60 22.91 -29.84
C ALA A 119 -49.05 24.12 -30.64
N ASP A 120 -48.83 24.10 -31.97
CA ASP A 120 -48.93 23.05 -33.02
C ASP A 120 -48.34 23.68 -34.33
N ARG A 121 -47.36 23.09 -35.06
CA ARG A 121 -47.50 22.41 -36.38
C ARG A 121 -46.14 22.42 -37.12
N GLY A 122 -45.92 21.49 -38.06
CA GLY A 122 -44.76 21.57 -38.97
C GLY A 122 -44.37 20.27 -39.72
N ARG A 123 -45.22 19.76 -40.61
CA ARG A 123 -44.83 18.66 -41.53
C ARG A 123 -44.05 19.20 -42.73
N ALA A 124 -43.00 18.49 -43.15
CA ALA A 124 -42.71 18.21 -44.57
C ALA A 124 -41.68 17.07 -44.69
N ALA A 125 -41.68 16.36 -45.82
CA ALA A 125 -40.65 15.38 -46.17
C ALA A 125 -40.33 15.45 -47.67
N HIS A 126 -39.03 15.55 -48.00
CA HIS A 126 -38.46 15.37 -49.34
C HIS A 126 -37.11 14.66 -49.13
N ALA A 127 -36.80 13.53 -49.78
CA ALA A 127 -36.59 13.32 -51.22
C ALA A 127 -35.29 14.01 -51.72
N GLY A 128 -34.33 13.19 -52.18
CA GLY A 128 -32.98 13.62 -52.60
C GLY A 128 -32.90 14.19 -54.02
N PRO A 129 -31.68 14.37 -54.58
CA PRO A 129 -31.13 13.25 -55.37
C PRO A 129 -29.57 13.09 -55.37
N HIS A 130 -29.09 12.10 -56.14
CA HIS A 130 -27.70 11.67 -56.28
C HIS A 130 -26.70 12.69 -56.88
N ARG A 131 -25.40 12.52 -56.57
CA ARG A 131 -24.19 12.45 -57.44
C ARG A 131 -22.92 12.58 -56.55
N ARG A 132 -21.73 12.02 -56.83
CA ARG A 132 -21.23 11.05 -57.84
C ARG A 132 -19.90 10.44 -57.34
N ARG A 133 -19.56 9.20 -57.72
CA ARG A 133 -18.17 8.69 -57.68
C ARG A 133 -17.36 9.24 -58.86
N PRO A 134 -16.04 9.41 -58.73
CA PRO A 134 -15.09 9.18 -59.80
C PRO A 134 -14.42 7.80 -59.65
N THR A 135 -14.41 7.01 -60.72
CA THR A 135 -13.52 5.84 -60.88
C THR A 135 -12.35 6.23 -61.77
N GLY A 136 -11.12 6.02 -61.33
CA GLY A 136 -9.91 6.24 -62.12
C GLY A 136 -9.11 4.94 -62.26
N ILE A 137 -8.90 4.48 -63.49
CA ILE A 137 -8.05 3.33 -63.84
C ILE A 137 -6.80 3.91 -64.51
N GLY A 138 -5.60 3.54 -64.07
CA GLY A 138 -4.37 4.20 -64.55
C GLY A 138 -3.07 3.46 -64.25
N GLN A 139 -2.80 2.42 -65.04
CA GLN A 139 -1.47 1.86 -65.39
C GLN A 139 -0.49 1.45 -64.27
N ALA A 140 -0.05 0.19 -64.33
CA ALA A 140 1.13 -0.28 -63.61
C ALA A 140 2.42 0.13 -64.36
N VAL A 141 3.49 0.42 -63.61
CA VAL A 141 4.86 0.53 -64.13
C VAL A 141 5.73 -0.50 -63.42
N ASN A 142 6.52 -1.26 -64.18
CA ASN A 142 7.20 -2.45 -63.69
C ASN A 142 8.53 -2.10 -63.00
N GLY A 143 8.62 -2.30 -61.68
CA GLY A 143 9.79 -1.98 -60.87
C GLY A 143 10.20 -3.15 -59.97
N ARG A 144 11.23 -3.91 -60.37
CA ARG A 144 11.82 -4.98 -59.55
C ARG A 144 12.49 -4.41 -58.30
N ARG A 145 12.22 -4.98 -57.13
CA ARG A 145 13.11 -5.06 -55.96
C ARG A 145 12.61 -6.11 -54.98
N ASP A 146 13.30 -7.25 -55.04
CA ASP A 146 13.84 -8.05 -53.92
C ASP A 146 12.91 -8.54 -52.79
N HIS A 147 12.97 -9.86 -52.55
CA HIS A 147 12.34 -10.53 -51.40
C HIS A 147 12.86 -9.97 -50.06
N VAL A 148 11.93 -9.58 -49.18
CA VAL A 148 12.09 -9.73 -47.73
C VAL A 148 10.76 -10.21 -47.17
N ASP A 149 10.71 -11.43 -46.63
CA ASP A 149 9.48 -12.02 -46.10
C ASP A 149 9.04 -11.31 -44.82
N ARG A 150 8.04 -10.43 -44.93
CA ARG A 150 7.55 -9.60 -43.83
C ARG A 150 6.60 -10.37 -42.88
N ALA A 151 7.01 -11.57 -42.49
CA ALA A 151 6.31 -12.46 -41.54
C ALA A 151 6.80 -12.28 -40.08
N GLY A 152 7.29 -11.09 -39.74
CA GLY A 152 7.80 -10.73 -38.41
C GLY A 152 6.72 -10.62 -37.34
N ARG A 153 6.04 -11.73 -37.01
CA ARG A 153 5.37 -11.87 -35.72
C ARG A 153 6.43 -11.83 -34.64
N ILE A 154 6.53 -10.73 -33.89
CA ILE A 154 7.30 -10.68 -32.65
C ILE A 154 6.52 -11.47 -31.60
N GLY A 155 6.62 -12.80 -31.67
CA GLY A 155 6.18 -13.67 -30.59
C GLY A 155 7.11 -13.46 -29.41
N GLY A 156 6.60 -12.83 -28.35
CA GLY A 156 7.35 -12.70 -27.10
C GLY A 156 7.72 -14.08 -26.58
N ALA A 157 9.00 -14.42 -26.62
CA ALA A 157 9.52 -15.60 -25.96
C ALA A 157 9.28 -15.43 -24.45
N GLY A 158 8.38 -16.21 -23.89
CA GLY A 158 7.82 -15.97 -22.56
C GLY A 158 8.89 -15.99 -21.48
N MET A 159 9.25 -14.82 -20.95
CA MET A 159 9.97 -14.72 -19.68
C MET A 159 9.07 -15.28 -18.58
N SER A 160 9.51 -16.33 -17.90
CA SER A 160 8.86 -16.82 -16.70
C SER A 160 9.34 -16.05 -15.46
N ALA A 161 8.56 -16.10 -14.39
CA ALA A 161 8.98 -15.55 -13.11
C ALA A 161 10.22 -16.29 -12.56
N PRO A 162 11.14 -15.61 -11.85
CA PRO A 162 12.31 -16.24 -11.25
C PRO A 162 11.98 -17.47 -10.41
N THR A 163 12.67 -18.58 -10.69
CA THR A 163 12.51 -19.86 -9.99
C THR A 163 13.55 -20.10 -8.89
N GLN A 164 14.58 -19.26 -8.85
CA GLN A 164 15.67 -19.32 -7.87
C GLN A 164 15.57 -18.14 -6.88
N PRO A 165 16.09 -18.28 -5.64
CA PRO A 165 16.27 -17.16 -4.75
C PRO A 165 17.26 -16.13 -5.32
N GLY A 166 16.98 -14.83 -5.14
CA GLY A 166 17.85 -13.75 -5.59
C GLY A 166 17.16 -12.39 -5.67
N LEU A 167 17.96 -11.37 -5.97
CA LEU A 167 17.52 -10.02 -6.30
C LEU A 167 17.53 -9.83 -7.83
N TYR A 168 16.45 -9.27 -8.37
CA TYR A 168 16.20 -9.16 -9.80
C TYR A 168 15.72 -7.74 -10.15
N ARG A 169 16.44 -7.11 -11.08
CA ARG A 169 16.14 -5.78 -11.62
C ARG A 169 15.25 -5.89 -12.85
N GLY A 170 14.30 -4.96 -13.02
CA GLY A 170 13.50 -4.84 -14.24
C GLY A 170 12.62 -6.04 -14.57
N VAL A 171 12.16 -6.81 -13.57
CA VAL A 171 11.20 -7.89 -13.80
C VAL A 171 9.85 -7.27 -14.18
N PRO A 172 9.27 -7.62 -15.35
CA PRO A 172 8.03 -7.00 -15.82
C PRO A 172 6.83 -7.20 -14.88
N GLU A 173 5.86 -6.29 -14.97
CA GLU A 173 4.68 -6.23 -14.12
C GLU A 173 3.78 -7.47 -14.23
N ASP A 174 3.50 -7.90 -15.46
CA ASP A 174 2.71 -9.10 -15.77
C ASP A 174 3.39 -10.37 -15.26
N ILE A 175 4.72 -10.44 -15.32
CA ILE A 175 5.51 -11.58 -14.81
C ILE A 175 5.54 -11.61 -13.28
N TYR A 176 5.76 -10.46 -12.63
CA TYR A 176 5.75 -10.37 -11.16
C TYR A 176 4.35 -10.61 -10.57
N HIS A 177 3.28 -10.10 -11.18
CA HIS A 177 1.91 -10.34 -10.71
C HIS A 177 1.35 -11.70 -11.13
N GLY A 178 1.75 -12.22 -12.30
CA GLY A 178 1.35 -13.51 -12.83
C GLY A 178 1.94 -14.72 -12.10
N ASP A 179 3.06 -14.58 -11.39
CA ASP A 179 3.70 -15.69 -10.65
C ASP A 179 2.75 -16.36 -9.65
N ARG A 180 2.56 -17.68 -9.84
CA ARG A 180 1.72 -18.58 -9.03
C ARG A 180 2.52 -19.53 -8.12
N ASN A 181 3.85 -19.60 -8.31
CA ASN A 181 4.76 -20.51 -7.63
C ASN A 181 5.35 -19.90 -6.34
N SER A 182 5.29 -18.57 -6.21
CA SER A 182 5.59 -17.85 -4.98
C SER A 182 4.35 -17.17 -4.38
N ILE A 183 4.46 -16.70 -3.13
CA ILE A 183 3.47 -15.83 -2.46
C ILE A 183 4.05 -14.44 -2.19
N SER A 184 3.27 -13.39 -2.44
CA SER A 184 3.65 -12.00 -2.14
C SER A 184 3.02 -11.48 -0.84
N SER A 185 3.58 -10.40 -0.28
CA SER A 185 3.02 -9.74 0.93
C SER A 185 1.52 -9.43 0.80
N THR A 186 1.07 -8.89 -0.33
CA THR A 186 -0.36 -8.58 -0.55
C THR A 186 -1.22 -9.83 -0.58
N GLN A 187 -0.70 -10.95 -1.10
CA GLN A 187 -1.39 -12.25 -1.06
C GLN A 187 -1.42 -12.83 0.37
N ALA A 188 -0.32 -12.76 1.13
CA ALA A 188 -0.28 -13.21 2.53
C ALA A 188 -1.24 -12.40 3.42
N ARG A 189 -1.20 -11.06 3.33
CA ARG A 189 -2.14 -10.15 4.00
C ARG A 189 -3.60 -10.41 3.59
N ARG A 190 -3.85 -10.80 2.33
CA ARG A 190 -5.21 -11.17 1.88
C ARG A 190 -5.70 -12.45 2.51
N LEU A 191 -4.83 -13.45 2.71
CA LEU A 191 -5.18 -14.75 3.29
C LEU A 191 -5.61 -14.66 4.78
N LEU A 192 -5.21 -13.60 5.49
CA LEU A 192 -5.71 -13.28 6.83
C LEU A 192 -7.07 -12.55 6.83
N LYS A 193 -7.44 -11.92 5.69
CA LYS A 193 -8.63 -11.06 5.54
C LYS A 193 -9.84 -11.79 4.90
N VAL A 194 -9.66 -12.99 4.34
CA VAL A 194 -10.74 -13.83 3.77
C VAL A 194 -10.48 -15.32 4.04
N THR A 195 -11.47 -16.19 3.79
CA THR A 195 -11.26 -17.65 3.84
C THR A 195 -10.27 -18.12 2.76
N PRO A 196 -9.49 -19.19 2.99
CA PRO A 196 -8.61 -19.76 1.97
C PRO A 196 -9.34 -20.14 0.66
N HIS A 197 -10.59 -20.61 0.74
CA HIS A 197 -11.45 -20.82 -0.42
C HIS A 197 -11.61 -19.55 -1.27
N ARG A 198 -11.98 -18.43 -0.64
CA ARG A 198 -12.17 -17.15 -1.31
C ARG A 198 -10.84 -16.57 -1.81
N TRP A 199 -9.76 -16.73 -1.04
CA TRP A 199 -8.41 -16.35 -1.46
C TRP A 199 -8.01 -17.07 -2.75
N ARG A 200 -8.26 -18.38 -2.83
CA ARG A 200 -7.94 -19.19 -4.02
C ARG A 200 -8.78 -18.77 -5.23
N TYR A 201 -10.09 -18.55 -5.03
CA TYR A 201 -10.96 -18.02 -6.07
C TYR A 201 -10.47 -16.66 -6.59
N GLU A 202 -10.14 -15.71 -5.70
CA GLU A 202 -9.65 -14.37 -6.07
C GLU A 202 -8.24 -14.39 -6.70
N ARG A 203 -7.41 -15.39 -6.39
CA ARG A 203 -6.12 -15.60 -7.08
C ARG A 203 -6.33 -16.04 -8.52
N ASP A 204 -7.23 -16.99 -8.73
CA ASP A 204 -7.46 -17.63 -10.02
C ASP A 204 -8.41 -16.78 -10.92
N HIS A 205 -9.19 -15.86 -10.33
CA HIS A 205 -10.04 -14.86 -10.99
C HIS A 205 -9.63 -13.42 -10.60
N PRO A 206 -8.52 -12.89 -11.14
CA PRO A 206 -8.07 -11.53 -10.84
C PRO A 206 -9.08 -10.48 -11.33
N LYS A 207 -9.21 -9.38 -10.57
CA LYS A 207 -10.00 -8.22 -10.98
C LYS A 207 -9.20 -7.29 -11.89
N PRO A 208 -9.86 -6.53 -12.80
CA PRO A 208 -9.22 -5.38 -13.45
C PRO A 208 -8.86 -4.30 -12.42
N SER A 209 -7.98 -3.38 -12.80
CA SER A 209 -7.70 -2.16 -12.03
C SER A 209 -8.93 -1.25 -11.95
N SER A 210 -8.92 -0.34 -10.98
CA SER A 210 -9.97 0.65 -10.72
C SER A 210 -9.38 2.05 -10.78
N GLU A 211 -10.14 3.03 -11.28
CA GLU A 211 -9.68 4.41 -11.54
C GLU A 211 -9.07 5.09 -10.29
N GLU A 212 -9.51 4.74 -9.07
CA GLU A 212 -8.91 5.21 -7.80
C GLU A 212 -7.42 4.81 -7.63
N MET A 213 -6.97 3.73 -8.27
CA MET A 213 -5.56 3.33 -8.26
C MET A 213 -4.74 4.10 -9.30
N ASP A 214 -5.36 4.62 -10.37
CA ASP A 214 -4.64 5.28 -11.46
C ASP A 214 -3.91 6.55 -10.98
N PHE A 215 -4.45 7.30 -10.00
CA PHE A 215 -3.74 8.43 -9.37
C PHE A 215 -2.56 7.98 -8.50
N GLY A 216 -2.75 6.95 -7.66
CA GLY A 216 -1.68 6.42 -6.81
C GLY A 216 -0.53 5.83 -7.61
N THR A 217 -0.85 5.10 -8.69
CA THR A 217 0.15 4.59 -9.64
C THR A 217 0.80 5.72 -10.43
N ALA A 218 0.07 6.77 -10.86
CA ALA A 218 0.68 7.92 -11.50
C ALA A 218 1.71 8.63 -10.61
N VAL A 219 1.37 8.90 -9.34
CA VAL A 219 2.30 9.51 -8.37
C VAL A 219 3.53 8.60 -8.16
N HIS A 220 3.32 7.29 -7.98
CA HIS A 220 4.40 6.30 -7.83
C HIS A 220 5.34 6.28 -9.05
N THR A 221 4.78 6.18 -10.27
CA THR A 221 5.56 6.20 -11.51
C THR A 221 6.29 7.53 -11.74
N ILE A 222 5.68 8.68 -11.41
CA ILE A 222 6.38 9.97 -11.49
C ILE A 222 7.53 10.03 -10.49
N LEU A 223 7.33 9.54 -9.26
CA LEU A 223 8.29 9.55 -8.16
C LEU A 223 9.52 8.66 -8.42
N PHE A 224 9.30 7.38 -8.73
CA PHE A 224 10.37 6.37 -8.88
C PHE A 224 10.87 6.19 -10.33
N GLY A 225 10.11 6.69 -11.33
CA GLY A 225 10.50 6.67 -12.75
C GLY A 225 10.19 5.37 -13.50
N THR A 226 9.48 4.44 -12.86
CA THR A 226 9.20 3.08 -13.36
C THR A 226 7.69 2.81 -13.48
N GLY A 227 7.30 1.73 -14.18
CA GLY A 227 5.90 1.41 -14.45
C GLY A 227 5.28 2.17 -15.65
N ALA A 228 3.94 2.18 -15.70
CA ALA A 228 3.16 2.72 -16.81
C ALA A 228 3.05 4.26 -16.72
N LYS A 229 3.61 4.98 -17.70
CA LYS A 229 3.71 6.44 -17.64
C LYS A 229 2.33 7.11 -17.63
N PRO A 230 2.05 8.05 -16.70
CA PRO A 230 0.88 8.90 -16.81
C PRO A 230 0.97 9.82 -18.03
N VAL A 231 -0.16 10.05 -18.68
CA VAL A 231 -0.29 10.88 -19.87
C VAL A 231 -1.55 11.71 -19.76
N ASP A 232 -1.45 13.03 -19.91
CA ASP A 232 -2.64 13.87 -20.06
C ASP A 232 -3.42 13.46 -21.32
N SER A 233 -4.69 13.11 -21.13
CA SER A 233 -5.63 12.83 -22.22
C SER A 233 -6.02 14.09 -23.01
N GLY A 234 -5.80 15.29 -22.45
CA GLY A 234 -6.29 16.56 -22.98
C GLY A 234 -7.78 16.81 -22.74
N TYR A 235 -8.49 15.84 -22.14
CA TYR A 235 -9.94 15.88 -21.95
C TYR A 235 -10.31 15.89 -20.46
N GLN A 236 -10.97 16.97 -20.02
CA GLN A 236 -11.52 17.07 -18.66
C GLN A 236 -12.73 16.14 -18.43
N LEU A 237 -13.37 15.63 -19.49
CA LEU A 237 -14.50 14.70 -19.43
C LEU A 237 -14.35 13.61 -20.49
N TRP A 238 -14.46 12.34 -20.09
CA TRP A 238 -14.28 11.17 -20.96
C TRP A 238 -15.60 10.67 -21.58
N ASN A 239 -16.56 11.56 -21.81
CA ASN A 239 -17.89 11.22 -22.30
C ASN A 239 -18.02 11.22 -23.83
N THR A 240 -17.16 11.96 -24.55
CA THR A 240 -17.13 12.00 -26.03
C THR A 240 -16.46 10.77 -26.64
N ASN A 241 -16.69 10.50 -27.93
CA ASN A 241 -16.01 9.40 -28.64
C ASN A 241 -14.51 9.68 -28.80
N ALA A 242 -14.13 10.89 -29.20
CA ALA A 242 -12.73 11.29 -29.34
C ALA A 242 -11.92 11.16 -28.03
N ALA A 243 -12.54 11.44 -26.87
CA ALA A 243 -11.90 11.21 -25.57
C ALA A 243 -11.70 9.71 -25.28
N LYS A 244 -12.67 8.86 -25.63
CA LYS A 244 -12.58 7.40 -25.45
C LYS A 244 -11.57 6.76 -26.40
N GLU A 245 -11.52 7.22 -27.64
CA GLU A 245 -10.51 6.86 -28.63
C GLU A 245 -9.11 7.22 -28.11
N ARG A 246 -8.91 8.46 -27.65
CA ARG A 246 -7.64 8.89 -27.03
C ARG A 246 -7.25 8.10 -25.78
N LEU A 247 -8.23 7.72 -24.96
CA LEU A 247 -8.02 6.84 -23.80
C LEU A 247 -7.63 5.40 -24.19
N ALA A 248 -8.11 4.91 -25.32
CA ALA A 248 -7.75 3.60 -25.85
C ALA A 248 -6.34 3.62 -26.48
N GLU A 249 -5.97 4.68 -27.19
CA GLU A 249 -4.60 4.92 -27.68
C GLU A 249 -3.58 4.88 -26.52
N ILE A 250 -3.77 5.73 -25.51
CA ILE A 250 -2.83 5.84 -24.38
C ILE A 250 -2.65 4.48 -23.68
N ARG A 251 -3.73 3.71 -23.50
CA ARG A 251 -3.66 2.38 -22.88
C ARG A 251 -3.04 1.32 -23.80
N ALA A 252 -3.19 1.44 -25.12
CA ALA A 252 -2.53 0.56 -26.09
C ALA A 252 -1.01 0.83 -26.17
N ASP A 253 -0.60 2.08 -25.98
CA ASP A 253 0.80 2.50 -25.84
C ASP A 253 1.41 2.17 -24.46
N GLY A 254 0.63 1.59 -23.54
CA GLY A 254 1.07 1.19 -22.19
C GLY A 254 1.13 2.33 -21.16
N GLY A 255 0.46 3.45 -21.42
CA GLY A 255 0.35 4.59 -20.50
C GLY A 255 -0.95 4.61 -19.68
N ILE A 256 -0.97 5.43 -18.64
CA ILE A 256 -2.13 5.71 -17.79
C ILE A 256 -2.79 7.03 -18.24
N PRO A 257 -3.99 7.01 -18.82
CA PRO A 257 -4.67 8.23 -19.26
C PRO A 257 -5.27 8.98 -18.07
N MET A 258 -4.87 10.24 -17.89
CA MET A 258 -5.36 11.12 -16.81
C MET A 258 -6.14 12.31 -17.38
N ARG A 259 -7.00 12.95 -16.59
CA ARG A 259 -7.53 14.28 -16.94
C ARG A 259 -6.46 15.34 -16.65
N PRO A 260 -6.42 16.48 -17.35
CA PRO A 260 -5.33 17.45 -17.19
C PRO A 260 -5.14 17.92 -15.73
N ARG A 261 -6.23 18.07 -14.96
CA ARG A 261 -6.15 18.45 -13.54
C ARG A 261 -5.56 17.36 -12.64
N GLU A 262 -5.82 16.10 -12.96
CA GLU A 262 -5.33 14.94 -12.18
C GLU A 262 -3.85 14.65 -12.50
N PHE A 263 -3.44 14.93 -13.75
CA PHE A 263 -2.06 14.89 -14.19
C PHE A 263 -1.18 15.92 -13.47
N GLU A 264 -1.59 17.20 -13.48
CA GLU A 264 -0.90 18.28 -12.75
C GLU A 264 -0.89 18.02 -11.23
N ALA A 265 -1.98 17.46 -10.68
CA ALA A 265 -2.05 17.08 -9.27
C ALA A 265 -1.03 15.98 -8.91
N ALA A 266 -0.93 14.92 -9.72
CA ALA A 266 0.01 13.83 -9.49
C ALA A 266 1.48 14.28 -9.62
N HIS A 267 1.77 15.17 -10.58
CA HIS A 267 3.08 15.82 -10.70
C HIS A 267 3.40 16.70 -9.48
N THR A 268 2.45 17.50 -9.00
CA THR A 268 2.63 18.34 -7.80
C THR A 268 2.90 17.48 -6.56
N ALA A 269 2.10 16.44 -6.33
CA ALA A 269 2.25 15.53 -5.20
C ALA A 269 3.61 14.79 -5.21
N ALA A 270 4.04 14.29 -6.38
CA ALA A 270 5.33 13.63 -6.51
C ALA A 270 6.52 14.59 -6.27
N GLU A 271 6.42 15.84 -6.74
CA GLU A 271 7.50 16.84 -6.55
C GLU A 271 7.57 17.37 -5.10
N ASN A 272 6.43 17.52 -4.42
CA ASN A 272 6.38 17.76 -2.98
C ASN A 272 7.15 16.66 -2.22
N LEU A 273 6.90 15.39 -2.56
CA LEU A 273 7.53 14.25 -1.86
C LEU A 273 9.02 14.10 -2.21
N ARG A 274 9.44 14.50 -3.42
CA ARG A 274 10.87 14.67 -3.76
C ARG A 274 11.55 15.82 -3.03
N SER A 275 10.79 16.82 -2.59
CA SER A 275 11.29 17.99 -1.87
C SER A 275 11.36 17.79 -0.35
N HIS A 276 10.68 16.79 0.21
CA HIS A 276 10.75 16.44 1.64
C HIS A 276 12.19 15.95 1.98
N PRO A 277 12.91 16.54 2.95
CA PRO A 277 14.36 16.34 3.10
C PRO A 277 14.82 14.87 3.21
N GLU A 278 14.16 14.08 4.05
CA GLU A 278 14.44 12.67 4.30
C GLU A 278 14.15 11.80 3.07
N ALA A 279 13.07 12.09 2.34
CA ALA A 279 12.74 11.40 1.10
C ALA A 279 13.69 11.80 -0.04
N ALA A 280 14.03 13.09 -0.17
CA ALA A 280 15.02 13.61 -1.11
C ALA A 280 16.37 12.92 -0.93
N GLN A 281 16.80 12.73 0.32
CA GLN A 281 18.04 12.02 0.64
C GLN A 281 17.97 10.53 0.30
N LEU A 282 16.87 9.85 0.63
CA LEU A 282 16.69 8.43 0.33
C LEU A 282 16.65 8.17 -1.19
N LEU A 283 16.03 9.07 -1.95
CA LEU A 283 15.85 9.00 -3.40
C LEU A 283 17.05 9.53 -4.20
N ALA A 284 18.06 10.15 -3.55
CA ALA A 284 19.25 10.67 -4.21
C ALA A 284 20.11 9.58 -4.87
N SER A 285 20.02 8.34 -4.38
CA SER A 285 20.60 7.15 -5.02
C SER A 285 19.84 5.89 -4.57
N GLY A 286 19.82 4.86 -5.43
CA GLY A 286 19.14 3.60 -5.14
C GLY A 286 18.68 2.86 -6.39
N GLU A 287 17.87 1.83 -6.18
CA GLU A 287 17.28 0.99 -7.23
C GLU A 287 15.76 1.01 -7.12
N PRO A 288 15.03 1.50 -8.14
CA PRO A 288 13.58 1.39 -8.19
C PRO A 288 13.11 -0.02 -8.56
N GLU A 289 11.95 -0.42 -8.05
CA GLU A 289 11.27 -1.70 -8.34
C GLU A 289 12.14 -2.97 -8.15
N LEU A 290 13.13 -2.91 -7.24
CA LEU A 290 14.00 -4.06 -6.97
C LEU A 290 13.19 -5.22 -6.41
N SER A 291 13.14 -6.30 -7.20
CA SER A 291 12.26 -7.44 -6.99
C SER A 291 13.06 -8.61 -6.40
N ALA A 292 12.57 -9.23 -5.34
CA ALA A 292 13.28 -10.22 -4.53
C ALA A 292 12.46 -11.51 -4.42
N TRP A 293 13.08 -12.66 -4.70
CA TRP A 293 12.52 -13.99 -4.42
C TRP A 293 13.40 -14.68 -3.38
N ALA A 294 12.80 -15.26 -2.35
CA ALA A 294 13.51 -15.97 -1.29
C ALA A 294 12.73 -17.23 -0.89
N ARG A 295 13.42 -18.34 -0.60
CA ARG A 295 12.75 -19.54 -0.07
C ARG A 295 12.66 -19.44 1.45
N ASP A 296 11.45 -19.47 1.97
CA ASP A 296 11.18 -19.60 3.40
C ASP A 296 11.69 -20.97 3.90
N PRO A 297 12.61 -21.02 4.89
CA PRO A 297 13.22 -22.27 5.32
C PRO A 297 12.25 -23.18 6.08
N ASP A 298 11.30 -22.60 6.81
CA ASP A 298 10.39 -23.32 7.71
C ASP A 298 9.27 -24.04 6.93
N THR A 299 8.74 -23.39 5.89
CA THR A 299 7.64 -23.93 5.06
C THR A 299 8.09 -24.43 3.69
N GLY A 300 9.31 -24.11 3.26
CA GLY A 300 9.82 -24.39 1.91
C GLY A 300 9.18 -23.53 0.80
N ILE A 301 8.21 -22.66 1.12
CA ILE A 301 7.50 -21.81 0.17
C ILE A 301 8.45 -20.77 -0.44
N MET A 302 8.29 -20.47 -1.74
CA MET A 302 8.92 -19.30 -2.34
C MET A 302 8.13 -18.04 -1.95
N LEU A 303 8.79 -17.08 -1.33
CA LEU A 303 8.28 -15.74 -1.05
C LEU A 303 8.71 -14.80 -2.18
N ARG A 304 7.91 -13.77 -2.48
CA ARG A 304 8.33 -12.65 -3.32
C ARG A 304 7.96 -11.28 -2.77
N ALA A 305 8.84 -10.31 -2.95
CA ALA A 305 8.64 -8.90 -2.66
C ALA A 305 9.11 -8.06 -3.84
N ARG A 306 8.60 -6.83 -3.96
CA ARG A 306 9.18 -5.78 -4.79
C ARG A 306 9.16 -4.50 -3.98
N ALA A 307 10.34 -3.99 -3.66
CA ALA A 307 10.50 -2.69 -3.01
C ALA A 307 10.31 -1.58 -4.06
N ASP A 308 9.61 -0.51 -3.70
CA ASP A 308 9.43 0.63 -4.62
C ASP A 308 10.78 1.33 -4.86
N TRP A 309 11.58 1.48 -3.80
CA TRP A 309 12.96 1.96 -3.84
C TRP A 309 13.86 1.22 -2.85
N VAL A 310 15.11 0.94 -3.24
CA VAL A 310 16.15 0.38 -2.35
C VAL A 310 17.40 1.25 -2.39
N HIS A 311 17.68 1.94 -1.28
CA HIS A 311 18.89 2.74 -1.10
C HIS A 311 19.96 1.91 -0.38
N TRP A 312 21.08 1.62 -1.06
CA TRP A 312 22.18 0.83 -0.49
C TRP A 312 23.09 1.69 0.39
N VAL A 313 23.23 1.30 1.66
CA VAL A 313 24.14 1.94 2.64
C VAL A 313 25.46 1.16 2.76
N GLY A 314 25.47 -0.11 2.32
CA GLY A 314 26.66 -0.94 2.13
C GLY A 314 26.28 -2.31 1.55
N ASP A 315 27.29 -3.14 1.26
CA ASP A 315 27.20 -4.38 0.47
C ASP A 315 26.06 -5.36 0.87
N ALA A 316 25.66 -5.35 2.15
CA ALA A 316 24.62 -6.20 2.71
C ALA A 316 23.66 -5.41 3.64
N THR A 317 23.50 -4.10 3.44
CA THR A 317 22.61 -3.26 4.25
C THR A 317 22.01 -2.11 3.45
N ALA A 318 20.68 -1.97 3.49
CA ALA A 318 19.93 -0.99 2.71
C ALA A 318 18.78 -0.36 3.51
N VAL A 319 18.18 0.68 2.95
CA VAL A 319 16.91 1.27 3.39
C VAL A 319 15.89 1.09 2.27
N ILE A 320 14.74 0.46 2.57
CA ILE A 320 13.62 0.36 1.65
C ILE A 320 12.76 1.62 1.79
N GLY A 321 12.50 2.29 0.66
CA GLY A 321 11.42 3.26 0.51
C GLY A 321 10.19 2.59 -0.08
N ASP A 322 9.03 2.80 0.53
CA ASP A 322 7.72 2.30 0.08
C ASP A 322 6.77 3.49 -0.07
N GLY A 323 6.33 3.78 -1.30
CA GLY A 323 5.60 5.01 -1.64
C GLY A 323 4.10 4.88 -1.46
N LYS A 324 3.45 5.81 -0.77
CA LYS A 324 2.02 5.74 -0.46
C LYS A 324 1.30 7.08 -0.66
N THR A 325 0.18 7.05 -1.37
CA THR A 325 -0.83 8.12 -1.33
C THR A 325 -1.78 7.90 -0.16
N SER A 326 -2.17 8.97 0.53
CA SER A 326 -3.00 8.94 1.76
C SER A 326 -4.11 9.98 1.73
N HIS A 327 -5.27 9.67 2.32
CA HIS A 327 -6.30 10.68 2.67
C HIS A 327 -6.12 11.20 4.11
N GLU A 328 -5.22 10.60 4.88
CA GLU A 328 -4.99 10.93 6.28
C GLU A 328 -4.05 12.16 6.35
N PRO A 329 -4.40 13.24 7.08
CA PRO A 329 -3.69 14.53 6.99
C PRO A 329 -2.30 14.56 7.63
N GLY A 330 -1.95 13.55 8.43
CA GLY A 330 -0.71 13.49 9.18
C GLY A 330 -0.25 12.07 9.54
N PRO A 331 0.94 11.93 10.12
CA PRO A 331 1.54 10.62 10.44
C PRO A 331 0.80 9.88 11.56
N ASP A 332 0.16 10.59 12.49
CA ASP A 332 -0.64 9.98 13.57
C ASP A 332 -1.93 9.36 13.00
N GLU A 333 -2.64 10.09 12.13
CA GLU A 333 -3.82 9.57 11.42
C GLU A 333 -3.45 8.45 10.44
N PHE A 334 -2.26 8.51 9.81
CA PHE A 334 -1.76 7.44 8.94
C PHE A 334 -1.67 6.07 9.64
N MET A 335 -1.58 6.02 10.97
CA MET A 335 -1.64 4.76 11.72
C MET A 335 -2.95 3.99 11.51
N TRP A 336 -4.08 4.67 11.27
CA TRP A 336 -5.34 4.02 10.89
C TRP A 336 -5.19 3.27 9.56
N SER A 337 -4.50 3.88 8.60
CA SER A 337 -4.19 3.25 7.32
C SER A 337 -3.16 2.11 7.45
N VAL A 338 -2.17 2.24 8.34
CA VAL A 338 -1.20 1.16 8.67
C VAL A 338 -1.88 -0.11 9.20
N ASP A 339 -2.93 0.00 10.03
CA ASP A 339 -3.74 -1.15 10.47
C ASP A 339 -4.69 -1.64 9.37
N LYS A 340 -5.59 -0.75 8.91
CA LYS A 340 -6.64 -0.99 7.89
C LYS A 340 -6.11 -1.72 6.67
N PHE A 341 -5.01 -1.25 6.09
CA PHE A 341 -4.39 -1.89 4.93
C PHE A 341 -3.42 -3.00 5.36
N GLY A 342 -2.74 -2.85 6.50
CA GLY A 342 -1.78 -3.81 7.04
C GLY A 342 -0.38 -3.53 6.50
N TYR A 343 0.09 -2.29 6.62
CA TYR A 343 1.43 -1.89 6.18
C TYR A 343 2.53 -2.44 7.09
N HIS A 344 2.26 -2.60 8.40
CA HIS A 344 3.14 -3.29 9.34
C HIS A 344 3.47 -4.74 8.91
N ARG A 345 2.49 -5.50 8.41
CA ARG A 345 2.68 -6.83 7.79
C ARG A 345 3.50 -6.77 6.49
N GLN A 346 3.43 -5.66 5.75
CA GLN A 346 4.19 -5.49 4.49
C GLN A 346 5.66 -5.23 4.75
N GLN A 347 5.96 -4.29 5.64
CA GLN A 347 7.31 -4.03 6.13
C GLN A 347 7.96 -5.33 6.64
N ALA A 348 7.32 -6.05 7.56
CA ALA A 348 7.84 -7.32 8.08
C ALA A 348 8.09 -8.37 6.98
N PHE A 349 7.15 -8.53 6.03
CA PHE A 349 7.31 -9.48 4.92
C PHE A 349 8.48 -9.11 4.01
N TYR A 350 8.64 -7.83 3.70
CA TYR A 350 9.71 -7.34 2.83
C TYR A 350 11.08 -7.48 3.53
N GLN A 351 11.17 -7.10 4.80
CA GLN A 351 12.37 -7.27 5.61
C GLN A 351 12.78 -8.75 5.70
N LYS A 352 11.83 -9.68 5.96
CA LYS A 352 12.13 -11.14 5.95
C LYS A 352 12.64 -11.62 4.59
N VAL A 353 12.05 -11.19 3.48
CA VAL A 353 12.48 -11.61 2.12
C VAL A 353 13.89 -11.11 1.79
N PHE A 354 14.25 -9.89 2.17
CA PHE A 354 15.61 -9.37 1.96
C PHE A 354 16.63 -10.01 2.93
N GLU A 355 16.24 -10.25 4.19
CA GLU A 355 17.11 -10.91 5.18
C GLU A 355 17.44 -12.36 4.80
N LEU A 356 16.48 -13.11 4.24
CA LEU A 356 16.71 -14.45 3.67
C LEU A 356 17.68 -14.45 2.47
N LEU A 357 17.98 -13.28 1.89
CA LEU A 357 19.00 -13.08 0.85
C LEU A 357 20.29 -12.44 1.42
N GLY A 358 20.41 -12.34 2.74
CA GLY A 358 21.56 -11.77 3.45
C GLY A 358 21.55 -10.24 3.57
N VAL A 359 20.50 -9.55 3.12
CA VAL A 359 20.42 -8.09 3.11
C VAL A 359 19.59 -7.59 4.28
N ARG A 360 20.24 -6.95 5.25
CA ARG A 360 19.53 -6.28 6.36
C ARG A 360 18.92 -4.98 5.87
N THR A 361 17.67 -4.72 6.24
CA THR A 361 16.90 -3.57 5.72
C THR A 361 16.25 -2.75 6.83
N ALA A 362 16.45 -1.43 6.80
CA ALA A 362 15.51 -0.48 7.40
C ALA A 362 14.36 -0.22 6.41
N PHE A 363 13.26 0.37 6.88
CA PHE A 363 12.05 0.53 6.08
C PHE A 363 11.34 1.85 6.40
N LEU A 364 11.08 2.66 5.38
CA LEU A 364 10.41 3.96 5.50
C LEU A 364 9.24 4.05 4.53
N PHE A 365 8.07 4.43 5.06
CA PHE A 365 6.92 4.81 4.24
C PHE A 365 7.09 6.26 3.80
N LEU A 366 7.11 6.49 2.49
CA LEU A 366 7.16 7.81 1.87
C LEU A 366 5.74 8.22 1.51
N VAL A 367 5.11 9.08 2.32
CA VAL A 367 3.68 9.36 2.22
C VAL A 367 3.42 10.74 1.64
N VAL A 368 2.44 10.84 0.75
CA VAL A 368 1.88 12.10 0.25
C VAL A 368 0.35 12.10 0.30
N CYS A 369 -0.24 13.22 0.70
CA CYS A 369 -1.68 13.41 0.71
C CYS A 369 -2.27 13.47 -0.71
N THR A 370 -3.47 12.90 -0.90
CA THR A 370 -4.23 12.95 -2.16
C THR A 370 -4.89 14.30 -2.43
N ASP A 371 -5.01 15.13 -1.40
CA ASP A 371 -5.79 16.36 -1.38
C ASP A 371 -4.86 17.58 -1.25
N PRO A 372 -5.13 18.72 -1.93
CA PRO A 372 -4.29 19.91 -1.85
C PRO A 372 -4.18 20.46 -0.41
N PRO A 373 -3.00 20.91 0.04
CA PRO A 373 -1.77 21.20 -0.72
C PRO A 373 -0.86 19.99 -1.04
N TYR A 374 -1.32 18.76 -0.82
CA TYR A 374 -0.55 17.52 -0.96
C TYR A 374 0.62 17.48 0.04
N GLU A 375 0.32 17.62 1.34
CA GLU A 375 1.28 17.45 2.42
C GLU A 375 2.03 16.12 2.31
N THR A 376 3.26 16.11 2.82
CA THR A 376 4.14 14.93 2.75
C THR A 376 4.71 14.64 4.13
N TYR A 377 4.88 13.35 4.43
CA TYR A 377 5.47 12.90 5.68
C TYR A 377 6.15 11.53 5.49
N VAL A 378 7.28 11.33 6.17
CA VAL A 378 8.01 10.05 6.19
C VAL A 378 7.75 9.34 7.52
N VAL A 379 7.47 8.04 7.47
CA VAL A 379 7.09 7.24 8.65
C VAL A 379 7.94 5.97 8.77
N GLU A 380 8.59 5.80 9.93
CA GLU A 380 9.15 4.53 10.40
C GLU A 380 8.16 3.90 11.40
N LEU A 381 7.94 2.58 11.33
CA LEU A 381 7.10 1.88 12.31
C LEU A 381 7.96 1.31 13.46
N PRO A 382 7.49 1.38 14.72
CA PRO A 382 8.24 0.86 15.86
C PRO A 382 8.37 -0.67 15.77
N PRO A 383 9.47 -1.28 16.30
CA PRO A 383 9.72 -2.71 16.22
C PRO A 383 8.53 -3.60 16.66
N THR A 384 7.78 -3.17 17.67
CA THR A 384 6.59 -3.89 18.18
C THR A 384 5.46 -4.04 17.15
N ALA A 385 5.33 -3.10 16.21
CA ALA A 385 4.40 -3.20 15.09
C ALA A 385 4.94 -4.16 14.00
N VAL A 386 6.25 -4.14 13.75
CA VAL A 386 6.92 -5.06 12.82
C VAL A 386 6.82 -6.50 13.31
N GLU A 387 7.09 -6.75 14.61
CA GLU A 387 6.90 -8.06 15.26
C GLU A 387 5.45 -8.58 15.16
N LEU A 388 4.44 -7.69 15.23
CA LEU A 388 3.06 -8.08 15.01
C LEU A 388 2.82 -8.45 13.54
N GLY A 389 3.40 -7.67 12.63
CA GLY A 389 3.39 -7.95 11.20
C GLY A 389 3.99 -9.31 10.86
N ASP A 390 5.11 -9.66 11.49
CA ASP A 390 5.81 -10.93 11.28
C ASP A 390 4.99 -12.12 11.80
N ARG A 391 4.49 -12.08 13.05
CA ARG A 391 3.62 -13.14 13.60
C ARG A 391 2.35 -13.38 12.77
N ASP A 392 1.80 -12.33 12.17
CA ASP A 392 0.69 -12.46 11.23
C ASP A 392 1.13 -13.07 9.88
N ASN A 393 2.32 -12.74 9.39
CA ASN A 393 2.89 -13.36 8.19
C ASN A 393 3.23 -14.85 8.41
N GLU A 394 3.83 -15.23 9.54
CA GLU A 394 4.04 -16.64 9.95
C GLU A 394 2.71 -17.40 9.88
N ARG A 395 1.66 -16.86 10.49
CA ARG A 395 0.30 -17.42 10.45
C ARG A 395 -0.24 -17.54 9.03
N ALA A 396 -0.03 -16.53 8.18
CA ALA A 396 -0.46 -16.57 6.79
C ALA A 396 0.27 -17.66 6.00
N LEU A 397 1.59 -17.78 6.18
CA LEU A 397 2.41 -18.81 5.53
C LEU A 397 2.06 -20.22 6.03
N ALA A 398 1.80 -20.41 7.31
CA ALA A 398 1.34 -21.69 7.87
C ALA A 398 -0.03 -22.11 7.30
N ILE A 399 -0.98 -21.17 7.13
CA ILE A 399 -2.26 -21.43 6.46
C ILE A 399 -2.01 -21.80 4.99
N TYR A 400 -1.17 -21.05 4.27
CA TYR A 400 -0.87 -21.30 2.86
C TYR A 400 -0.19 -22.66 2.64
N ALA A 401 0.83 -22.99 3.44
CA ALA A 401 1.53 -24.26 3.43
C ALA A 401 0.57 -25.44 3.65
N LYS A 402 -0.33 -25.34 4.64
CA LYS A 402 -1.36 -26.36 4.88
C LYS A 402 -2.31 -26.51 3.71
N CYS A 403 -2.77 -25.42 3.10
CA CYS A 403 -3.67 -25.47 1.94
C CYS A 403 -2.98 -26.09 0.72
N LEU A 404 -1.71 -25.76 0.46
CA LEU A 404 -0.90 -26.38 -0.60
C LEU A 404 -0.68 -27.88 -0.37
N ALA A 405 -0.26 -28.27 0.84
CA ALA A 405 0.08 -29.66 1.18
C ALA A 405 -1.12 -30.62 1.21
N THR A 406 -2.35 -30.10 1.22
CA THR A 406 -3.60 -30.89 1.25
C THR A 406 -4.52 -30.64 0.06
N ASP A 407 -4.12 -29.76 -0.87
CA ASP A 407 -4.95 -29.04 -1.86
C ASP A 407 -6.36 -28.64 -1.36
N THR A 408 -6.50 -28.44 -0.05
CA THR A 408 -7.77 -28.18 0.61
C THR A 408 -7.84 -26.70 1.00
N TRP A 409 -8.74 -25.98 0.35
CA TRP A 409 -8.92 -24.54 0.52
C TRP A 409 -10.24 -24.29 1.29
N PRO A 410 -10.23 -24.34 2.64
CA PRO A 410 -11.45 -24.32 3.44
C PRO A 410 -12.21 -22.99 3.36
N THR A 411 -13.52 -23.07 3.58
CA THR A 411 -14.44 -21.93 3.72
C THR A 411 -14.96 -21.87 5.17
N HIS A 412 -16.08 -21.17 5.42
CA HIS A 412 -16.76 -21.21 6.71
C HIS A 412 -17.36 -22.60 7.01
N ASP A 413 -17.44 -22.96 8.29
CA ASP A 413 -18.06 -24.21 8.74
C ASP A 413 -19.56 -24.28 8.38
N ALA A 414 -20.07 -25.50 8.24
CA ALA A 414 -21.50 -25.73 7.98
C ALA A 414 -22.34 -25.46 9.25
N GLY A 415 -23.28 -24.51 9.19
CA GLY A 415 -24.19 -24.23 10.31
C GLY A 415 -24.91 -22.88 10.19
N VAL A 416 -25.67 -22.53 11.23
CA VAL A 416 -26.36 -21.24 11.34
C VAL A 416 -25.57 -20.32 12.27
N PHE A 417 -24.83 -19.38 11.70
CA PHE A 417 -24.06 -18.39 12.44
C PHE A 417 -24.97 -17.33 13.07
N ARG A 418 -25.46 -17.59 14.29
CA ARG A 418 -26.07 -16.55 15.13
C ARG A 418 -24.99 -15.51 15.48
N LYS A 419 -25.23 -14.26 15.09
CA LYS A 419 -24.34 -13.12 15.29
C LYS A 419 -25.16 -11.89 15.66
N ASP A 420 -24.53 -10.99 16.37
CA ASP A 420 -25.09 -9.72 16.83
C ASP A 420 -24.42 -8.55 16.09
N LEU A 421 -24.96 -7.33 16.23
CA LEU A 421 -24.34 -6.14 15.67
C LEU A 421 -22.98 -5.83 16.35
N PRO A 422 -21.99 -5.29 15.63
CA PRO A 422 -20.73 -4.88 16.25
C PRO A 422 -20.99 -3.74 17.24
N ALA A 423 -20.40 -3.77 18.44
CA ALA A 423 -20.71 -2.86 19.56
C ALA A 423 -20.69 -1.35 19.22
N ARG A 424 -19.92 -0.93 18.21
CA ARG A 424 -19.93 0.45 17.66
C ARG A 424 -21.26 0.90 17.06
N ALA A 425 -22.15 -0.04 16.71
CA ALA A 425 -23.46 0.25 16.14
C ALA A 425 -24.40 0.84 17.20
N TYR A 426 -24.55 0.15 18.34
CA TYR A 426 -25.36 0.61 19.47
C TYR A 426 -24.91 1.97 20.01
N LYS A 427 -23.58 2.18 20.12
CA LYS A 427 -23.03 3.48 20.53
C LYS A 427 -23.38 4.67 19.61
N ARG A 428 -23.82 4.44 18.37
CA ARG A 428 -24.28 5.55 17.50
C ARG A 428 -25.68 6.05 17.85
N GLU A 429 -26.48 5.24 18.54
CA GLU A 429 -27.81 5.63 19.01
C GLU A 429 -27.71 6.35 20.37
N GLU A 430 -26.77 5.90 21.22
CA GLU A 430 -26.46 6.49 22.55
C GLU A 430 -25.90 7.93 22.50
N TYR A 431 -25.44 8.41 21.32
CA TYR A 431 -25.04 9.81 21.07
C TYR A 431 -25.99 10.55 20.11
N ALA A 432 -27.14 9.97 19.77
CA ALA A 432 -28.16 10.56 18.89
C ALA A 432 -29.51 10.78 19.61
N ALA A 433 -29.56 10.49 20.90
CA ALA A 433 -30.64 10.76 21.84
C ALA A 433 -30.19 11.78 22.91
#